data_AF-R7P4F0-F1
#
_entry.id   AF-R7P4F0-F1
#
_cell.length_a   1.000
_cell.length_b   1.000
_cell.length_c   1.000
_cell.angle_alpha   90.00
_cell.angle_beta   90.00
_cell.angle_gamma   90.00
#
_symmetry.space_group_name_H-M   'P 1'
#
loop_
_entity.id
_entity.type
_entity.pdbx_description
1 polymer ?
#
loop_
_entity_poly.entity_id
_entity_poly.type
_entity_poly.pdbx_seq_one_letter_code
_entity_poly.pdbx_strand_id
1 'polypeptide(L)'
;MARVKGGNVSKNRRRKVLKEAKGYFGSKHRLYKTAQEQVFHSGAYAYRDRRQNKRNFRKLWITRINAACRENEISYSKFINGLAKSGIEINRKMLSEMAIDDPKSFTALVETAKKALNGEVVSTKKEVKTEKVEKKETKKTEKEDLSTKTLAELKALAKEKGVKGYSTMKKDELLASLK
;
A
#
# COMPACT_ATOMS: atom_id res chain seq x y z
N MET A 1 28.08 56.35 -10.96
CA MET A 1 27.40 55.03 -10.81
C MET A 1 26.30 54.93 -11.87
N ALA A 2 26.06 53.77 -12.50
CA ALA A 2 25.10 53.64 -13.60
C ALA A 2 23.65 53.38 -13.13
N ARG A 3 22.66 54.00 -13.78
CA ARG A 3 21.23 53.87 -13.41
C ARG A 3 20.56 52.66 -14.09
N VAL A 4 20.37 51.59 -13.34
CA VAL A 4 19.66 50.37 -13.80
C VAL A 4 18.14 50.57 -13.82
N LYS A 5 17.44 50.12 -14.87
CA LYS A 5 15.97 50.23 -15.03
C LYS A 5 15.25 48.93 -14.64
N GLY A 6 14.49 48.93 -13.53
CA GLY A 6 13.82 47.73 -12.96
C GLY A 6 12.56 47.20 -13.68
N GLY A 7 12.33 47.57 -14.95
CA GLY A 7 11.07 47.29 -15.67
C GLY A 7 10.78 45.81 -15.90
N ASN A 8 11.74 45.07 -16.47
CA ASN A 8 11.55 43.64 -16.81
C ASN A 8 11.34 42.77 -15.57
N VAL A 9 12.07 43.03 -14.48
CA VAL A 9 11.92 42.32 -13.20
C VAL A 9 10.49 42.48 -12.66
N SER A 10 9.98 43.71 -12.68
CA SER A 10 8.61 44.02 -12.24
C SER A 10 7.54 43.35 -13.13
N LYS A 11 7.75 43.35 -14.45
CA LYS A 11 6.87 42.69 -15.43
C LYS A 11 6.83 41.18 -15.23
N ASN A 12 7.98 40.56 -14.96
CA ASN A 12 8.10 39.12 -14.74
C ASN A 12 7.50 38.68 -13.39
N ARG A 13 7.70 39.45 -12.30
CA ARG A 13 7.03 39.19 -11.01
C ARG A 13 5.50 39.25 -11.15
N ARG A 14 4.98 40.27 -11.85
CA ARG A 14 3.54 40.39 -12.15
C ARG A 14 3.01 39.19 -12.95
N ARG A 15 3.74 38.76 -14.00
CA ARG A 15 3.37 37.59 -14.82
C ARG A 15 3.31 36.29 -14.01
N LYS A 16 4.24 36.05 -13.07
CA LYS A 16 4.22 34.87 -12.19
C LYS A 16 2.94 34.82 -11.35
N VAL A 17 2.65 35.90 -10.61
CA VAL A 17 1.50 35.98 -9.70
C VAL A 17 0.17 35.86 -10.45
N LEU A 18 0.04 36.50 -11.62
CA LEU A 18 -1.16 36.39 -12.46
C LEU A 18 -1.29 35.02 -13.17
N LYS A 19 -0.20 34.24 -13.28
CA LYS A 19 -0.26 32.83 -13.73
C LYS A 19 -0.76 31.91 -12.60
N GLU A 20 -0.35 32.19 -11.36
CA GLU A 20 -0.76 31.45 -10.16
C GLU A 20 -2.22 31.76 -9.75
N ALA A 21 -2.68 33.00 -9.97
CA ALA A 21 -4.03 33.46 -9.66
C ALA A 21 -5.10 33.14 -10.73
N LYS A 22 -4.78 32.32 -11.74
CA LYS A 22 -5.74 31.93 -12.79
C LYS A 22 -6.93 31.18 -12.20
N GLY A 23 -8.14 31.54 -12.63
CA GLY A 23 -9.39 30.95 -12.13
C GLY A 23 -9.96 31.61 -10.87
N TYR A 24 -9.28 32.57 -10.24
CA TYR A 24 -9.84 33.30 -9.10
C TYR A 24 -10.95 34.28 -9.55
N PHE A 25 -12.07 34.31 -8.82
CA PHE A 25 -13.24 35.12 -9.17
C PHE A 25 -13.00 36.64 -9.09
N GLY A 26 -13.71 37.41 -9.92
CA GLY A 26 -13.70 38.88 -9.91
C GLY A 26 -12.33 39.50 -10.24
N SER A 27 -11.94 40.52 -9.46
CA SER A 27 -10.66 41.23 -9.63
C SER A 27 -9.42 40.38 -9.32
N LYS A 28 -9.58 39.25 -8.61
CA LYS A 28 -8.49 38.46 -8.02
C LYS A 28 -7.62 37.71 -9.03
N HIS A 29 -8.02 37.61 -10.30
CA HIS A 29 -7.15 37.15 -11.40
C HIS A 29 -6.69 38.27 -12.34
N ARG A 30 -7.20 39.51 -12.19
CA ARG A 30 -6.98 40.64 -13.11
C ARG A 30 -5.99 41.67 -12.56
N LEU A 31 -6.16 42.07 -11.29
CA LEU A 31 -5.37 43.13 -10.67
C LEU A 31 -4.26 42.55 -9.79
N TYR A 32 -3.03 43.03 -9.98
CA TYR A 32 -1.84 42.44 -9.35
C TYR A 32 -1.88 42.46 -7.81
N LYS A 33 -2.39 43.53 -7.17
CA LYS A 33 -2.45 43.65 -5.70
C LYS A 33 -3.39 42.58 -5.11
N THR A 34 -4.65 42.59 -5.50
CA THR A 34 -5.67 41.62 -5.05
C THR A 34 -5.35 40.19 -5.44
N ALA A 35 -4.65 39.97 -6.56
CA ALA A 35 -4.12 38.65 -6.92
C ALA A 35 -3.01 38.19 -5.97
N GLN A 36 -2.06 39.07 -5.64
CA GLN A 36 -0.95 38.77 -4.72
C GLN A 36 -1.47 38.42 -3.31
N GLU A 37 -2.42 39.22 -2.81
CA GLU A 37 -3.11 38.99 -1.53
C GLU A 37 -3.83 37.65 -1.52
N GLN A 38 -4.66 37.37 -2.54
CA GLN A 38 -5.38 36.10 -2.64
C GLN A 38 -4.43 34.90 -2.78
N VAL A 39 -3.34 34.99 -3.55
CA VAL A 39 -2.35 33.90 -3.65
C VAL A 39 -1.70 33.60 -2.30
N PHE A 40 -1.38 34.62 -1.49
CA PHE A 40 -0.85 34.41 -0.13
C PHE A 40 -1.86 33.71 0.79
N HIS A 41 -3.12 34.16 0.81
CA HIS A 41 -4.16 33.48 1.60
C HIS A 41 -4.40 32.04 1.15
N SER A 42 -4.50 31.81 -0.17
CA SER A 42 -4.65 30.47 -0.77
C SER A 42 -3.46 29.56 -0.41
N GLY A 43 -2.23 30.08 -0.40
CA GLY A 43 -1.04 29.33 0.01
C GLY A 43 -1.06 28.94 1.49
N ALA A 44 -1.47 29.86 2.37
CA ALA A 44 -1.62 29.59 3.80
C ALA A 44 -2.71 28.54 4.09
N TYR A 45 -3.87 28.65 3.45
CA TYR A 45 -4.94 27.63 3.55
C TYR A 45 -4.47 26.28 3.01
N ALA A 46 -3.83 26.23 1.83
CA ALA A 46 -3.29 24.99 1.29
C ALA A 46 -2.27 24.32 2.22
N TYR A 47 -1.45 25.08 2.95
CA TYR A 47 -0.53 24.53 3.96
C TYR A 47 -1.28 23.95 5.18
N ARG A 48 -2.24 24.71 5.73
CA ARG A 48 -3.12 24.26 6.82
C ARG A 48 -3.86 22.98 6.43
N ASP A 49 -4.43 22.94 5.24
CA ASP A 49 -5.37 21.90 4.82
C ASP A 49 -4.66 20.63 4.40
N ARG A 50 -3.40 20.68 3.93
CA ARG A 50 -2.55 19.47 3.83
C ARG A 50 -2.32 18.78 5.17
N ARG A 51 -2.37 19.51 6.30
CA ARG A 51 -2.34 18.92 7.65
C ARG A 51 -3.73 18.43 8.09
N GLN A 52 -4.79 19.21 7.87
CA GLN A 52 -6.16 18.85 8.28
C GLN A 52 -6.75 17.68 7.47
N ASN A 53 -6.43 17.54 6.18
CA ASN A 53 -7.04 16.51 5.33
C ASN A 53 -6.76 15.07 5.84
N LYS A 54 -5.59 14.86 6.48
CA LYS A 54 -5.27 13.60 7.17
C LYS A 54 -6.25 13.26 8.31
N ARG A 55 -6.77 14.29 8.99
CA ARG A 55 -7.82 14.15 10.02
C ARG A 55 -9.20 13.96 9.41
N ASN A 56 -9.50 14.66 8.30
CA ASN A 56 -10.77 14.53 7.58
C ASN A 56 -10.96 13.11 7.04
N PHE A 57 -9.97 12.54 6.36
CA PHE A 57 -10.01 11.14 5.93
C PHE A 57 -10.13 10.16 7.11
N ARG A 58 -9.40 10.39 8.22
CA ARG A 58 -9.55 9.57 9.44
C ARG A 58 -10.97 9.65 10.02
N LYS A 59 -11.60 10.83 10.01
CA LYS A 59 -13.00 11.00 10.44
C LYS A 59 -13.94 10.20 9.52
N LEU A 60 -13.77 10.29 8.20
CA LEU A 60 -14.57 9.56 7.20
C LEU A 60 -14.44 8.03 7.37
N TRP A 61 -13.22 7.52 7.56
CA TRP A 61 -12.98 6.10 7.82
C TRP A 61 -13.64 5.64 9.13
N ILE A 62 -13.57 6.44 10.20
CA ILE A 62 -14.23 6.13 11.47
C ILE A 62 -15.75 6.11 11.32
N THR A 63 -16.35 7.05 10.57
CA THR A 63 -17.81 7.04 10.33
C THR A 63 -18.26 5.85 9.50
N ARG A 64 -17.49 5.44 8.47
CA ARG A 64 -17.77 4.25 7.65
C ARG A 64 -17.67 2.96 8.48
N ILE A 65 -16.56 2.75 9.19
CA ILE A 65 -16.38 1.58 10.06
C ILE A 65 -17.46 1.54 11.15
N ASN A 66 -17.83 2.68 11.74
CA ASN A 66 -18.89 2.73 12.75
C ASN A 66 -20.27 2.33 12.20
N ALA A 67 -20.59 2.58 10.92
CA ALA A 67 -21.83 2.08 10.32
C ALA A 67 -21.82 0.55 10.21
N ALA A 68 -20.81 -0.03 9.56
CA ALA A 68 -20.65 -1.48 9.43
C ALA A 68 -20.53 -2.20 10.80
N CYS A 69 -19.92 -1.56 11.81
CA CYS A 69 -19.93 -2.08 13.18
C CYS A 69 -21.35 -2.16 13.76
N ARG A 70 -22.22 -1.17 13.50
CA ARG A 70 -23.60 -1.16 14.01
C ARG A 70 -24.47 -2.22 13.34
N GLU A 71 -24.30 -2.44 12.04
CA GLU A 71 -24.91 -3.54 11.30
C GLU A 71 -24.52 -4.92 11.88
N ASN A 72 -23.29 -5.03 12.42
CA ASN A 72 -22.79 -6.22 13.10
C ASN A 72 -22.94 -6.17 14.65
N GLU A 73 -23.85 -5.33 15.16
CA GLU A 73 -24.22 -5.20 16.59
C GLU A 73 -23.07 -4.86 17.55
N ILE A 74 -21.99 -4.24 17.08
CA ILE A 74 -20.85 -3.83 17.93
C ILE A 74 -20.66 -2.31 17.89
N SER A 75 -20.22 -1.72 19.01
CA SER A 75 -19.80 -0.31 19.00
C SER A 75 -18.36 -0.19 18.50
N TYR A 76 -18.07 0.88 17.74
CA TYR A 76 -16.73 1.14 17.18
C TYR A 76 -15.60 1.00 18.22
N SER A 77 -15.80 1.53 19.43
CA SER A 77 -14.81 1.46 20.52
C SER A 77 -14.59 0.03 21.03
N LYS A 78 -15.65 -0.79 21.10
CA LYS A 78 -15.53 -2.22 21.44
C LYS A 78 -14.80 -2.98 20.34
N PHE A 79 -15.16 -2.76 19.07
CA PHE A 79 -14.51 -3.41 17.92
C PHE A 79 -12.99 -3.14 17.87
N ILE A 80 -12.57 -1.88 17.99
CA ILE A 80 -11.14 -1.52 17.99
C ILE A 80 -10.39 -2.12 19.20
N ASN A 81 -11.04 -2.22 20.36
CA ASN A 81 -10.46 -2.88 21.54
C ASN A 81 -10.31 -4.41 21.30
N GLY A 82 -11.32 -5.06 20.72
CA GLY A 82 -11.26 -6.47 20.34
C GLY A 82 -10.13 -6.76 19.34
N LEU A 83 -10.00 -5.96 18.27
CA LEU A 83 -8.90 -6.08 17.32
C LEU A 83 -7.52 -5.94 18.00
N ALA A 84 -7.35 -4.96 18.89
CA ALA A 84 -6.12 -4.77 19.65
C ALA A 84 -5.81 -5.96 20.57
N LYS A 85 -6.80 -6.50 21.29
CA LYS A 85 -6.66 -7.71 22.11
C LYS A 85 -6.27 -8.95 21.29
N SER A 86 -6.77 -9.06 20.05
CA SER A 86 -6.40 -10.14 19.11
C SER A 86 -5.06 -9.94 18.40
N GLY A 87 -4.35 -8.83 18.63
CA GLY A 87 -3.09 -8.51 17.94
C GLY A 87 -3.24 -8.12 16.46
N ILE A 88 -4.44 -7.74 16.02
CA ILE A 88 -4.75 -7.46 14.61
C ILE A 88 -4.49 -5.98 14.28
N GLU A 89 -3.27 -5.67 13.84
CA GLU A 89 -2.81 -4.31 13.49
C GLU A 89 -3.27 -3.85 12.08
N ILE A 90 -4.58 -3.73 11.85
CA ILE A 90 -5.10 -3.26 10.56
C ILE A 90 -5.35 -1.73 10.58
N ASN A 91 -4.85 -1.05 9.54
CA ASN A 91 -5.05 0.37 9.34
C ASN A 91 -6.52 0.73 9.06
N ARG A 92 -6.99 1.84 9.65
CA ARG A 92 -8.37 2.33 9.49
C ARG A 92 -8.78 2.64 8.05
N LYS A 93 -7.83 2.94 7.15
CA LYS A 93 -8.11 3.01 5.71
C LYS A 93 -8.60 1.65 5.19
N MET A 94 -7.88 0.57 5.49
CA MET A 94 -8.18 -0.78 5.00
C MET A 94 -9.45 -1.34 5.63
N LEU A 95 -9.67 -1.14 6.93
CA LEU A 95 -10.94 -1.50 7.58
C LEU A 95 -12.14 -0.76 6.96
N SER A 96 -11.95 0.50 6.54
CA SER A 96 -12.99 1.30 5.89
C SER A 96 -13.22 0.97 4.42
N GLU A 97 -12.28 0.30 3.76
CA GLU A 97 -12.45 -0.17 2.37
C GLU A 97 -13.06 -1.58 2.37
N MET A 98 -12.57 -2.47 3.24
CA MET A 98 -13.14 -3.81 3.46
C MET A 98 -14.61 -3.74 3.88
N ALA A 99 -15.00 -2.79 4.72
CA ALA A 99 -16.40 -2.54 5.09
C ALA A 99 -17.30 -2.07 3.93
N ILE A 100 -16.75 -1.81 2.74
CA ILE A 100 -17.49 -1.43 1.52
C ILE A 100 -17.37 -2.56 0.49
N ASP A 101 -16.16 -3.01 0.20
CA ASP A 101 -15.86 -3.95 -0.89
C ASP A 101 -16.15 -5.41 -0.53
N ASP A 102 -15.96 -5.80 0.75
CA ASP A 102 -16.27 -7.15 1.26
C ASP A 102 -16.80 -7.12 2.70
N PRO A 103 -18.12 -6.87 2.87
CA PRO A 103 -18.78 -6.95 4.17
C PRO A 103 -18.62 -8.31 4.88
N LYS A 104 -18.42 -9.42 4.16
CA LYS A 104 -18.31 -10.76 4.77
C LYS A 104 -16.98 -10.92 5.50
N SER A 105 -15.87 -10.48 4.89
CA SER A 105 -14.58 -10.40 5.59
C SER A 105 -14.63 -9.43 6.76
N PHE A 106 -15.40 -8.33 6.66
CA PHE A 106 -15.58 -7.41 7.78
C PHE A 106 -16.35 -8.06 8.96
N THR A 107 -17.44 -8.80 8.69
CA THR A 107 -18.17 -9.57 9.72
C THR A 107 -17.27 -10.58 10.41
N ALA A 108 -16.43 -11.32 9.67
CA ALA A 108 -15.48 -12.26 10.25
C ALA A 108 -14.46 -11.58 11.20
N LEU A 109 -14.02 -10.35 10.88
CA LEU A 109 -13.20 -9.53 11.80
C LEU A 109 -13.99 -9.03 13.02
N VAL A 110 -15.30 -8.78 12.89
CA VAL A 110 -16.15 -8.45 14.04
C VAL A 110 -16.33 -9.66 14.96
N GLU A 111 -16.47 -10.87 14.43
CA GLU A 111 -16.54 -12.10 15.23
C GLU A 111 -15.25 -12.36 16.01
N THR A 112 -14.07 -12.26 15.39
CA THR A 112 -12.80 -12.43 16.11
C THR A 112 -12.60 -11.33 17.16
N ALA A 113 -13.01 -10.09 16.88
CA ALA A 113 -13.03 -9.02 17.87
C ALA A 113 -14.02 -9.28 19.02
N LYS A 114 -15.21 -9.86 18.77
CA LYS A 114 -16.17 -10.27 19.81
C LYS A 114 -15.56 -11.36 20.71
N LYS A 115 -14.94 -12.40 20.14
CA LYS A 115 -14.27 -13.48 20.90
C LYS A 115 -13.10 -12.96 21.75
N ALA A 116 -12.24 -12.11 21.18
CA ALA A 116 -11.13 -11.49 21.90
C ALA A 116 -11.58 -10.53 23.02
N LEU A 117 -12.76 -9.90 22.91
CA LEU A 117 -13.34 -9.12 24.01
C LEU A 117 -13.73 -10.00 25.20
N ASN A 118 -14.31 -11.17 24.93
CA ASN A 118 -14.80 -12.14 25.93
C ASN A 118 -13.67 -12.92 26.64
N GLY A 119 -12.43 -12.88 26.13
CA GLY A 119 -11.27 -13.53 26.73
C GLY A 119 -10.75 -14.76 25.98
N GLU A 120 -11.35 -15.13 24.85
CA GLU A 120 -10.86 -16.19 23.96
C GLU A 120 -9.63 -15.72 23.17
N VAL A 121 -8.46 -15.69 23.82
CA VAL A 121 -7.22 -15.17 23.23
C VAL A 121 -6.53 -16.25 22.37
N VAL A 122 -6.96 -16.38 21.11
CA VAL A 122 -6.27 -17.18 20.08
C VAL A 122 -4.97 -16.49 19.65
N SER A 123 -3.95 -16.59 20.51
CA SER A 123 -2.64 -15.96 20.32
C SER A 123 -1.71 -16.77 19.41
N THR A 124 -2.03 -16.82 18.12
CA THR A 124 -1.10 -17.38 17.11
C THR A 124 0.12 -16.47 16.94
N LYS A 125 1.12 -16.64 17.81
CA LYS A 125 2.50 -16.23 17.52
C LYS A 125 2.94 -16.95 16.24
N LYS A 126 2.99 -16.25 15.11
CA LYS A 126 3.53 -16.78 13.86
C LYS A 126 4.76 -15.97 13.48
N GLU A 127 5.89 -16.67 13.40
CA GLU A 127 7.20 -16.07 13.16
C GLU A 127 7.26 -15.40 11.78
N VAL A 128 7.79 -14.18 11.73
CA VAL A 128 8.00 -13.47 10.47
C VAL A 128 9.32 -13.96 9.84
N LYS A 129 9.25 -15.06 9.09
CA LYS A 129 10.25 -15.34 8.06
C LYS A 129 10.03 -14.38 6.90
N THR A 130 11.05 -13.57 6.59
CA THR A 130 10.99 -12.57 5.53
C THR A 130 11.25 -13.21 4.17
N GLU A 131 10.20 -13.35 3.36
CA GLU A 131 10.33 -13.63 1.92
C GLU A 131 9.85 -12.43 1.10
N LYS A 132 10.52 -12.17 -0.02
CA LYS A 132 10.24 -11.03 -0.89
C LYS A 132 9.19 -11.41 -1.94
N VAL A 133 8.18 -10.55 -2.04
CA VAL A 133 7.33 -10.24 -3.21
C VAL A 133 7.62 -11.05 -4.49
N GLU A 134 6.67 -11.89 -4.94
CA GLU A 134 6.31 -11.94 -6.36
C GLU A 134 4.94 -12.59 -6.64
N LYS A 135 4.60 -12.70 -7.93
CA LYS A 135 3.32 -13.16 -8.54
C LYS A 135 3.66 -13.74 -9.93
N LYS A 136 2.94 -14.68 -10.54
CA LYS A 136 1.54 -15.16 -10.44
C LYS A 136 1.52 -16.65 -10.91
N GLU A 137 0.49 -17.50 -10.78
CA GLU A 137 -0.90 -17.32 -10.35
C GLU A 137 -1.49 -18.59 -9.68
N THR A 138 -1.86 -19.60 -10.47
CA THR A 138 -2.78 -20.71 -10.15
C THR A 138 -2.15 -22.10 -10.21
N LYS A 139 -2.69 -23.02 -9.38
CA LYS A 139 -2.28 -24.42 -9.16
C LYS A 139 -2.11 -25.30 -10.41
N LYS A 140 -1.12 -26.21 -10.36
CA LYS A 140 -1.20 -27.60 -10.85
C LYS A 140 -0.12 -28.47 -10.17
N THR A 141 -0.37 -29.76 -9.99
CA THR A 141 0.59 -30.75 -9.44
C THR A 141 1.02 -31.71 -10.55
N GLU A 142 2.18 -31.47 -11.14
CA GLU A 142 2.78 -32.31 -12.19
C GLU A 142 4.26 -32.59 -11.84
N LYS A 143 4.86 -33.64 -12.41
CA LYS A 143 6.13 -34.22 -11.94
C LYS A 143 7.33 -33.35 -12.35
N GLU A 144 8.42 -33.40 -11.59
CA GLU A 144 9.69 -32.78 -12.01
C GLU A 144 10.32 -33.55 -13.19
N ASP A 145 10.08 -33.07 -14.41
CA ASP A 145 10.70 -33.63 -15.60
C ASP A 145 12.21 -33.33 -15.67
N LEU A 146 13.01 -34.33 -15.28
CA LEU A 146 14.48 -34.36 -15.30
C LEU A 146 15.10 -33.78 -16.59
N SER A 147 14.42 -33.93 -17.74
CA SER A 147 14.83 -33.42 -19.06
C SER A 147 15.16 -31.92 -19.07
N THR A 148 14.45 -31.13 -18.26
CA THR A 148 14.60 -29.66 -18.20
C THR A 148 15.90 -29.20 -17.52
N LYS A 149 16.47 -30.02 -16.63
CA LYS A 149 17.66 -29.66 -15.83
C LYS A 149 18.91 -29.58 -16.71
N THR A 150 19.85 -28.72 -16.32
CA THR A 150 21.11 -28.49 -17.07
C THR A 150 22.09 -29.65 -16.90
N LEU A 151 23.10 -29.72 -17.77
CA LEU A 151 24.14 -30.76 -17.68
C LEU A 151 24.88 -30.73 -16.32
N ALA A 152 25.07 -29.54 -15.73
CA ALA A 152 25.73 -29.39 -14.44
C ALA A 152 24.89 -29.97 -13.29
N GLU A 153 23.59 -29.65 -13.26
CA GLU A 153 22.65 -30.17 -12.25
C GLU A 153 22.46 -31.68 -12.38
N LEU A 154 22.41 -32.21 -13.61
CA LEU A 154 22.36 -33.65 -13.86
C LEU A 154 23.65 -34.36 -13.41
N LYS A 155 24.84 -33.74 -13.61
CA LYS A 155 26.10 -34.29 -13.08
C LYS A 155 26.19 -34.21 -11.55
N ALA A 156 25.59 -33.20 -10.92
CA ALA A 156 25.48 -33.12 -9.47
C ALA A 156 24.57 -34.23 -8.92
N LEU A 157 23.36 -34.39 -9.45
CA LEU A 157 22.42 -35.44 -9.05
C LEU A 157 22.97 -36.85 -9.31
N ALA A 158 23.70 -37.06 -10.41
CA ALA A 158 24.36 -38.34 -10.68
C ALA A 158 25.52 -38.64 -9.73
N LYS A 159 26.23 -37.61 -9.24
CA LYS A 159 27.24 -37.74 -8.19
C LYS A 159 26.61 -38.10 -6.84
N GLU A 160 25.49 -37.46 -6.48
CA GLU A 160 24.75 -37.75 -5.24
C GLU A 160 24.11 -39.15 -5.25
N LYS A 161 23.57 -39.61 -6.39
CA LYS A 161 23.12 -41.00 -6.59
C LYS A 161 24.27 -42.01 -6.79
N GLY A 162 25.54 -41.60 -6.76
CA GLY A 162 26.70 -42.50 -6.82
C GLY A 162 26.98 -43.17 -8.19
N VAL A 163 26.48 -42.61 -9.30
CA VAL A 163 26.61 -43.21 -10.64
C VAL A 163 28.07 -43.18 -11.10
N LYS A 164 28.70 -44.35 -11.27
CA LYS A 164 30.07 -44.47 -11.77
C LYS A 164 30.17 -43.91 -13.20
N GLY A 165 31.15 -43.03 -13.45
CA GLY A 165 31.36 -42.39 -14.75
C GLY A 165 30.60 -41.07 -14.99
N TYR A 166 29.86 -40.54 -14.00
CA TYR A 166 29.05 -39.31 -14.15
C TYR A 166 29.78 -38.10 -14.75
N SER A 167 31.10 -38.00 -14.62
CA SER A 167 31.91 -36.89 -15.14
C SER A 167 32.07 -36.90 -16.66
N THR A 168 32.15 -38.07 -17.30
CA THR A 168 32.38 -38.21 -18.75
C THR A 168 31.10 -38.33 -19.57
N MET A 169 30.01 -38.78 -18.95
CA MET A 169 28.70 -39.00 -19.59
C MET A 169 28.11 -37.69 -20.19
N LYS A 170 27.39 -37.83 -21.30
CA LYS A 170 26.61 -36.79 -21.99
C LYS A 170 25.23 -36.59 -21.34
N LYS A 171 24.47 -35.57 -21.77
CA LYS A 171 23.19 -35.22 -21.15
C LYS A 171 22.20 -36.39 -21.19
N ASP A 172 22.09 -37.05 -22.33
CA ASP A 172 21.09 -38.09 -22.58
C ASP A 172 21.41 -39.39 -21.82
N GLU A 173 22.70 -39.73 -21.72
CA GLU A 173 23.24 -40.84 -20.92
C GLU A 173 23.01 -40.63 -19.41
N LEU A 174 23.16 -39.39 -18.93
CA LEU A 174 22.83 -39.00 -17.55
C LEU A 174 21.31 -39.03 -17.31
N LEU A 175 20.50 -38.56 -18.26
CA LEU A 175 19.03 -38.63 -18.17
C LEU A 175 18.53 -40.08 -18.15
N ALA A 176 19.18 -40.98 -18.88
CA ALA A 176 18.89 -42.42 -18.82
C ALA A 176 19.33 -43.04 -17.48
N SER A 177 20.46 -42.61 -16.92
CA SER A 177 21.01 -43.12 -15.65
C SER A 177 20.38 -42.51 -14.38
N LEU A 178 19.48 -41.53 -14.51
CA LEU A 178 18.85 -40.82 -13.40
C LEU A 178 17.35 -41.06 -13.22
N LYS A 179 16.71 -41.70 -14.21
CA LYS A 179 15.34 -42.23 -14.13
C LYS A 179 15.24 -43.37 -13.11
#